data_AF-A0AAW8JL99-F1
#
_entry.id   AF-A0AAW8JL99-F1
#
_cell.length_a   1.000
_cell.length_b   1.000
_cell.length_c   1.000
_cell.angle_alpha   90.00
_cell.angle_beta   90.00
_cell.angle_gamma   90.00
#
_symmetry.space_group_name_H-M   'P 1'
#
loop_
_entity.id
_entity.type
_entity.pdbx_description
1 polymer ?
#
loop_
_entity_poly.entity_id
_entity_poly.type
_entity_poly.pdbx_seq_one_letter_code
_entity_poly.pdbx_strand_id
1 'polypeptide(L)'
;MKTIKALRWSYLFLFIFVAFCLFFVYKISHRDFSSELEYSREKKQIDSSIFSAYKGKIYATVPSNGDYLIQQADLATFHLIDQSYQSRHVAADKNHVYCGNLILEKLNPSTTTAIGNDYLSDGQKTYYCSGMTIKNPDLGIVAEVSQLVLNLFGLYDKPQTWIYPFKEVANIQQSSNMNGLVTSQNQVLLNGQELPKANAQSLRKINRLYADGDTRPSEVYTADGRHVYAKNTLLNIMDSADLYSLAIDAQNQDEYLIEPKSGMVYLNNFSFDPSHAPYRILSMHGAHANHTLWLSNDGIYFYDREDKKVRRAADNVFNKSNFTEIAPLIFFDGKTLLYLQDKQVWGGNKNPGLKSRSTEILQLDEPMTGQWKKIGDVNYRYGQVWQNGSTTYYFDQLGSGQSIKQTIYKIVDPTLLAELSNPNIRTDDLREILSSNRVAIPKSNVVAFAKTKYSDGHIWAVLFPVIFLGIISLVFWIMRQFKINPKPFDIDENYLQLNNIFSKKIALADINCVYFTKTYMPRSRGYVGRICVHQKNGKKTRNLMFQAKMSLFASSAEEMDAYILEMQIC
;
A
#
# COMPACT_ATOMS: atom_id res chain seq x y z
N MET A 1 -45.80 -21.92 -14.28
CA MET A 1 -44.92 -21.75 -15.47
C MET A 1 -43.82 -20.68 -15.32
N LYS A 2 -44.04 -19.53 -14.66
CA LYS A 2 -42.98 -18.52 -14.40
C LYS A 2 -41.87 -19.00 -13.45
N THR A 3 -42.22 -19.77 -12.42
CA THR A 3 -41.29 -20.35 -11.43
C THR A 3 -40.32 -21.37 -12.02
N ILE A 4 -40.78 -22.25 -12.91
CA ILE A 4 -39.93 -23.25 -13.61
C ILE A 4 -38.95 -22.56 -14.57
N LYS A 5 -39.36 -21.48 -15.24
CA LYS A 5 -38.43 -20.68 -16.08
C LYS A 5 -37.36 -20.02 -15.22
N ALA A 6 -37.73 -19.36 -14.12
CA ALA A 6 -36.78 -18.73 -13.20
C ALA A 6 -35.76 -19.74 -12.63
N LEU A 7 -36.22 -20.95 -12.25
CA LEU A 7 -35.36 -22.02 -11.74
C LEU A 7 -34.35 -22.52 -12.81
N ARG A 8 -34.77 -22.62 -14.07
CA ARG A 8 -33.88 -23.00 -15.18
C ARG A 8 -32.81 -21.94 -15.46
N TRP A 9 -33.17 -20.66 -15.39
CA TRP A 9 -32.21 -19.56 -15.54
C TRP A 9 -31.22 -19.50 -14.36
N SER A 10 -31.65 -19.81 -13.13
CA SER A 10 -30.73 -19.87 -11.98
C SER A 10 -29.73 -21.03 -12.06
N TYR A 11 -30.16 -22.22 -12.51
CA TYR A 11 -29.23 -23.35 -12.74
C TYR A 11 -28.25 -23.05 -13.87
N LEU A 12 -28.71 -22.44 -14.96
CA LEU A 12 -27.84 -22.02 -16.06
C LEU A 12 -26.81 -20.98 -15.59
N PHE A 13 -27.23 -20.00 -14.81
CA PHE A 13 -26.33 -18.99 -14.25
C PHE A 13 -25.29 -19.62 -13.31
N LEU A 14 -25.72 -20.52 -12.41
CA LEU A 14 -24.81 -21.24 -11.52
C LEU A 14 -23.79 -22.08 -12.31
N PHE A 15 -24.24 -22.78 -13.35
CA PHE A 15 -23.36 -23.56 -14.22
C PHE A 15 -22.32 -22.69 -14.92
N ILE A 16 -22.73 -21.54 -15.51
CA ILE A 16 -21.81 -20.58 -16.14
C ILE A 16 -20.81 -20.04 -15.12
N PHE A 17 -21.27 -19.72 -13.90
CA PHE A 17 -20.42 -19.24 -12.83
C PHE A 17 -19.36 -20.27 -12.41
N VAL A 18 -19.76 -21.53 -12.19
CA VAL A 18 -18.84 -22.61 -11.83
C VAL A 18 -17.85 -22.88 -12.96
N ALA A 19 -18.31 -22.92 -14.22
CA ALA A 19 -17.45 -23.09 -15.38
C ALA A 19 -16.44 -21.94 -15.51
N PHE A 20 -16.87 -20.69 -15.27
CA PHE A 20 -15.99 -19.54 -15.22
C PHE A 20 -14.94 -19.68 -14.12
N CYS A 21 -15.33 -20.05 -12.89
CA CYS A 21 -14.39 -20.24 -11.79
C CYS A 21 -13.34 -21.33 -12.10
N LEU A 22 -13.77 -22.48 -12.64
CA LEU A 22 -12.86 -23.56 -13.04
C LEU A 22 -11.91 -23.10 -14.15
N PHE A 23 -12.41 -22.38 -15.15
CA PHE A 23 -11.57 -21.83 -16.22
C PHE A 23 -10.60 -20.77 -15.71
N PHE A 24 -11.05 -19.91 -14.80
CA PHE A 24 -10.22 -18.89 -14.19
C PHE A 24 -9.07 -19.51 -13.39
N VAL A 25 -9.35 -20.54 -12.60
CA VAL A 25 -8.32 -21.35 -11.92
C VAL A 25 -7.40 -22.00 -12.95
N TYR A 26 -7.93 -22.62 -14.00
CA TYR A 26 -7.12 -23.20 -15.07
C TYR A 26 -6.15 -22.18 -15.68
N LYS A 27 -6.61 -20.97 -16.02
CA LYS A 27 -5.78 -19.89 -16.58
C LYS A 27 -4.72 -19.37 -15.63
N ILE A 28 -5.01 -19.32 -14.32
CA ILE A 28 -4.01 -18.95 -13.32
C ILE A 28 -2.96 -20.06 -13.21
N SER A 29 -3.39 -21.31 -13.10
CA SER A 29 -2.49 -22.48 -12.98
C SER A 29 -1.67 -22.75 -14.25
N HIS A 30 -2.20 -22.40 -15.42
CA HIS A 30 -1.56 -22.54 -16.73
C HIS A 30 -1.20 -21.18 -17.33
N ARG A 31 -0.91 -20.17 -16.50
CA ARG A 31 -0.07 -19.06 -17.00
C ARG A 31 1.20 -19.69 -17.54
N ASP A 32 1.67 -19.18 -18.68
CA ASP A 32 2.72 -19.79 -19.50
C ASP A 32 4.07 -19.72 -18.78
N PHE A 33 4.20 -20.51 -17.72
CA PHE A 33 5.29 -20.51 -16.76
C PHE A 33 6.58 -20.94 -17.45
N SER A 34 6.47 -21.72 -18.53
CA SER A 34 7.56 -22.04 -19.46
C SER A 34 8.22 -20.77 -20.03
N SER A 35 7.43 -19.81 -20.52
CA SER A 35 7.94 -18.56 -21.11
C SER A 35 8.49 -17.59 -20.07
N GLU A 36 7.89 -17.54 -18.88
CA GLU A 36 8.41 -16.74 -17.75
C GLU A 36 9.71 -17.36 -17.18
N LEU A 37 9.79 -18.69 -17.12
CA LEU A 37 11.01 -19.42 -16.75
C LEU A 37 12.11 -19.26 -17.80
N GLU A 38 11.77 -19.31 -19.09
CA GLU A 38 12.71 -19.07 -20.20
C GLU A 38 13.27 -17.65 -20.09
N TYR A 39 12.39 -16.65 -19.98
CA TYR A 39 12.79 -15.26 -19.75
C TYR A 39 13.67 -15.12 -18.50
N SER A 40 13.30 -15.72 -17.37
CA SER A 40 14.06 -15.65 -16.13
C SER A 40 15.45 -16.29 -16.24
N ARG A 41 15.58 -17.39 -16.99
CA ARG A 41 16.86 -18.10 -17.21
C ARG A 41 17.75 -17.44 -18.26
N GLU A 42 17.17 -16.87 -19.30
CA GLU A 42 17.90 -16.38 -20.46
C GLU A 42 18.14 -14.87 -20.47
N LYS A 43 17.40 -14.10 -19.66
CA LYS A 43 17.65 -12.66 -19.55
C LYS A 43 19.05 -12.42 -19.03
N LYS A 44 19.73 -11.45 -19.64
CA LYS A 44 21.04 -10.98 -19.20
C LYS A 44 20.85 -9.67 -18.46
N GLN A 45 21.12 -9.69 -17.16
CA GLN A 45 21.12 -8.46 -16.38
C GLN A 45 22.18 -7.50 -16.93
N ILE A 46 21.83 -6.22 -17.04
CA ILE A 46 22.75 -5.18 -17.50
C ILE A 46 23.38 -4.59 -16.24
N ASP A 47 24.69 -4.83 -16.07
CA ASP A 47 25.43 -4.44 -14.87
C ASP A 47 24.71 -4.86 -13.57
N SER A 48 24.92 -4.14 -12.46
CA SER A 48 24.22 -4.36 -11.20
C SER A 48 22.91 -3.58 -11.11
N SER A 49 22.14 -3.53 -12.21
CA SER A 49 20.94 -2.69 -12.35
C SER A 49 19.61 -3.42 -12.33
N ILE A 50 18.50 -2.68 -12.39
CA ILE A 50 17.16 -3.26 -12.60
C ILE A 50 16.90 -3.64 -14.06
N PHE A 51 17.83 -3.34 -14.97
CA PHE A 51 17.65 -3.54 -16.40
C PHE A 51 18.15 -4.91 -16.84
N SER A 52 17.52 -5.47 -17.86
CA SER A 52 17.90 -6.75 -18.44
C SER A 52 17.68 -6.75 -19.96
N ALA A 53 18.60 -7.36 -20.69
CA ALA A 53 18.45 -7.63 -22.11
C ALA A 53 17.89 -9.04 -22.34
N TYR A 54 16.86 -9.16 -23.18
CA TYR A 54 16.29 -10.44 -23.59
C TYR A 54 15.74 -10.36 -25.01
N LYS A 55 16.10 -11.32 -25.86
CA LYS A 55 15.67 -11.42 -27.28
C LYS A 55 15.76 -10.08 -28.04
N GLY A 56 16.89 -9.37 -27.87
CA GLY A 56 17.16 -8.11 -28.56
C GLY A 56 16.40 -6.89 -28.01
N LYS A 57 15.77 -7.01 -26.85
CA LYS A 57 14.98 -5.95 -26.21
C LYS A 57 15.45 -5.67 -24.78
N ILE A 58 15.19 -4.45 -24.31
CA ILE A 58 15.50 -4.03 -22.94
C ILE A 58 14.25 -4.09 -22.07
N TYR A 59 14.41 -4.60 -20.86
CA TYR A 59 13.38 -4.66 -19.84
C TYR A 59 13.86 -3.98 -18.56
N ALA A 60 12.95 -3.38 -17.80
CA ALA A 60 13.22 -2.90 -16.44
C ALA A 60 12.36 -3.66 -15.43
N THR A 61 12.96 -4.08 -14.31
CA THR A 61 12.25 -4.67 -13.19
C THR A 61 11.56 -3.60 -12.34
N VAL A 62 10.26 -3.77 -12.15
CA VAL A 62 9.43 -2.93 -11.27
C VAL A 62 9.03 -3.77 -10.05
N PRO A 63 9.59 -3.48 -8.85
CA PRO A 63 9.22 -4.16 -7.61
C PRO A 63 7.71 -4.26 -7.43
N SER A 64 7.25 -5.43 -6.97
CA SER A 64 5.83 -5.80 -6.79
C SER A 64 5.00 -5.89 -8.08
N ASN A 65 5.59 -5.65 -9.26
CA ASN A 65 4.87 -5.71 -10.53
C ASN A 65 5.56 -6.58 -11.59
N GLY A 66 6.88 -6.81 -11.49
CA GLY A 66 7.70 -7.63 -12.39
C GLY A 66 8.31 -6.80 -13.54
N ASP A 67 8.71 -7.48 -14.61
CA ASP A 67 9.50 -6.84 -15.67
C ASP A 67 8.62 -6.19 -16.76
N TYR A 68 9.09 -5.07 -17.31
CA TYR A 68 8.43 -4.29 -18.35
C TYR A 68 9.37 -3.96 -19.50
N LEU A 69 8.89 -4.18 -20.72
CA LEU A 69 9.60 -3.83 -21.96
C LEU A 69 9.71 -2.30 -22.09
N ILE A 70 10.91 -1.83 -22.39
CA ILE A 70 11.17 -0.45 -22.81
C ILE A 70 11.06 -0.40 -24.34
N GLN A 71 9.88 -0.01 -24.84
CA GLN A 71 9.55 -0.13 -26.27
C GLN A 71 10.49 0.64 -27.22
N GLN A 72 11.01 1.78 -26.77
CA GLN A 72 11.83 2.68 -27.58
C GLN A 72 13.33 2.59 -27.27
N ALA A 73 13.77 1.60 -26.49
CA ALA A 73 15.17 1.47 -26.11
C ALA A 73 16.04 0.97 -27.27
N ASP A 74 17.16 1.66 -27.50
CA ASP A 74 18.22 1.27 -28.41
C ASP A 74 19.24 0.40 -27.66
N LEU A 75 19.15 -0.92 -27.86
CA LEU A 75 20.02 -1.91 -27.20
C LEU A 75 21.52 -1.64 -27.40
N ALA A 76 21.93 -1.10 -28.56
CA ALA A 76 23.33 -0.93 -28.90
C ALA A 76 24.00 0.21 -28.12
N THR A 77 23.23 1.23 -27.74
CA THR A 77 23.74 2.41 -27.03
C THR A 77 23.22 2.52 -25.58
N PHE A 78 22.45 1.54 -25.12
CA PHE A 78 21.91 1.50 -23.77
C PHE A 78 23.02 1.36 -22.73
N HIS A 79 23.04 2.27 -21.75
CA HIS A 79 24.00 2.28 -20.65
C HIS A 79 23.38 2.89 -19.39
N LEU A 80 23.94 2.56 -18.23
CA LEU A 80 23.58 3.22 -16.98
C LEU A 80 24.15 4.64 -16.95
N ILE A 81 23.37 5.58 -16.40
CA ILE A 81 23.84 6.96 -16.19
C ILE A 81 24.89 7.02 -15.08
N ASP A 82 24.76 6.15 -14.08
CA ASP A 82 25.64 6.07 -12.93
C ASP A 82 25.73 4.61 -12.46
N GLN A 83 26.91 4.18 -12.02
CA GLN A 83 27.20 2.81 -11.56
C GLN A 83 26.93 2.61 -10.05
N SER A 84 26.57 3.69 -9.35
CA SER A 84 26.17 3.70 -7.94
C SER A 84 24.94 2.83 -7.73
N TYR A 85 24.95 2.08 -6.62
CA TYR A 85 23.80 1.31 -6.17
C TYR A 85 22.52 2.17 -6.05
N GLN A 86 22.66 3.46 -5.74
CA GLN A 86 21.53 4.39 -5.59
C GLN A 86 20.87 4.76 -6.92
N SER A 87 21.55 4.59 -8.05
CA SER A 87 21.08 5.02 -9.38
C SER A 87 20.83 3.86 -10.33
N ARG A 88 20.67 2.65 -9.78
CA ARG A 88 20.48 1.42 -10.56
C ARG A 88 19.17 1.34 -11.35
N HIS A 89 18.28 2.31 -11.17
CA HIS A 89 16.97 2.42 -11.81
C HIS A 89 16.92 3.46 -12.92
N VAL A 90 18.05 4.12 -13.22
CA VAL A 90 18.16 5.12 -14.28
C VAL A 90 19.17 4.69 -15.35
N ALA A 91 18.84 4.95 -16.60
CA ALA A 91 19.67 4.58 -17.74
C ALA A 91 19.44 5.56 -18.90
N ALA A 92 20.31 5.53 -19.89
CA ALA A 92 20.15 6.30 -21.12
C ALA A 92 20.55 5.45 -22.34
N ASP A 93 20.06 5.85 -23.50
CA ASP A 93 20.60 5.45 -24.79
C ASP A 93 20.85 6.69 -25.65
N LYS A 94 21.19 6.54 -26.93
CA LYS A 94 21.47 7.71 -27.79
C LYS A 94 20.28 8.67 -27.98
N ASN A 95 19.04 8.23 -27.71
CA ASN A 95 17.81 8.95 -27.97
C ASN A 95 17.12 9.44 -26.68
N HIS A 96 17.16 8.65 -25.61
CA HIS A 96 16.30 8.84 -24.44
C HIS A 96 17.01 8.59 -23.12
N VAL A 97 16.48 9.22 -22.07
CA VAL A 97 16.78 8.94 -20.67
C VAL A 97 15.60 8.20 -20.05
N TYR A 98 15.88 7.23 -19.19
CA TYR A 98 14.89 6.32 -18.61
C TYR A 98 14.87 6.39 -17.08
N CYS A 99 13.67 6.40 -16.51
CA CYS A 99 13.39 6.13 -15.10
C CYS A 99 12.60 4.83 -15.01
N GLY A 100 13.28 3.74 -14.64
CA GLY A 100 12.75 2.39 -14.85
C GLY A 100 12.39 2.17 -16.31
N ASN A 101 11.16 1.71 -16.59
CA ASN A 101 10.70 1.47 -17.96
C ASN A 101 10.11 2.69 -18.67
N LEU A 102 10.18 3.89 -18.08
CA LEU A 102 9.51 5.09 -18.57
C LEU A 102 10.54 6.13 -19.05
N ILE A 103 10.20 6.85 -20.13
CA ILE A 103 11.05 7.89 -20.72
C ILE A 103 10.91 9.19 -19.93
N LEU A 104 12.04 9.80 -19.60
CA LEU A 104 12.12 11.15 -19.08
C LEU A 104 12.24 12.12 -20.26
N GLU A 105 11.09 12.62 -20.71
CA GLU A 105 11.02 13.55 -21.84
C GLU A 105 11.91 14.78 -21.63
N LYS A 106 12.45 15.32 -22.73
CA LYS A 106 13.26 16.57 -22.78
C LYS A 106 14.66 16.53 -22.15
N LEU A 107 15.06 15.46 -21.44
CA LEU A 107 16.46 15.33 -21.01
C LEU A 107 17.35 14.97 -22.19
N ASN A 108 18.51 15.62 -22.30
CA ASN A 108 19.53 15.26 -23.27
C ASN A 108 20.33 14.03 -22.77
N PRO A 109 20.22 12.86 -23.42
CA PRO A 109 20.89 11.65 -22.95
C PRO A 109 22.41 11.75 -22.95
N SER A 110 23.01 12.58 -23.83
CA SER A 110 24.46 12.73 -23.93
C SER A 110 25.09 13.54 -22.80
N THR A 111 24.30 14.37 -22.10
CA THR A 111 24.79 15.25 -21.02
C THR A 111 24.14 14.96 -19.67
N THR A 112 23.18 14.04 -19.61
CA THR A 112 22.49 13.70 -18.36
C THR A 112 23.41 12.98 -17.40
N THR A 113 23.43 13.43 -16.14
CA THR A 113 24.18 12.83 -15.05
C THR A 113 23.30 12.70 -13.80
N ALA A 114 23.64 11.77 -12.91
CA ALA A 114 23.04 11.70 -11.59
C ALA A 114 23.71 12.73 -10.65
N ILE A 115 22.89 13.51 -9.95
CA ILE A 115 23.36 14.58 -9.03
C ILE A 115 23.08 14.25 -7.54
N GLY A 116 22.72 12.99 -7.27
CA GLY A 116 22.42 12.46 -5.93
C GLY A 116 20.95 12.61 -5.50
N ASN A 117 20.57 11.91 -4.42
CA ASN A 117 19.20 11.92 -3.85
C ASN A 117 18.09 11.62 -4.90
N ASP A 118 18.33 10.71 -5.83
CA ASP A 118 17.38 10.36 -6.90
C ASP A 118 17.12 11.47 -7.94
N TYR A 119 18.02 12.46 -8.07
CA TYR A 119 17.93 13.50 -9.09
C TYR A 119 18.89 13.29 -10.26
N LEU A 120 18.41 13.62 -11.46
CA LEU A 120 19.13 13.61 -12.73
C LEU A 120 19.12 15.01 -13.34
N SER A 121 20.23 15.46 -13.92
CA SER A 121 20.31 16.74 -14.62
C SER A 121 21.14 16.64 -15.89
N ASP A 122 20.70 17.30 -16.95
CA ASP A 122 21.45 17.49 -18.20
C ASP A 122 22.10 18.87 -18.31
N GLY A 123 22.00 19.67 -17.24
CA GLY A 123 22.44 21.06 -17.14
C GLY A 123 21.35 22.10 -17.46
N GLN A 124 20.31 21.74 -18.22
CA GLN A 124 19.18 22.61 -18.56
C GLN A 124 17.90 22.19 -17.84
N LYS A 125 17.68 20.89 -17.74
CA LYS A 125 16.53 20.22 -17.16
C LYS A 125 16.97 19.30 -16.05
N THR A 126 16.14 19.23 -15.02
CA THR A 126 16.35 18.33 -13.89
C THR A 126 15.10 17.53 -13.63
N TYR A 127 15.27 16.24 -13.35
CA TYR A 127 14.21 15.33 -12.98
C TYR A 127 14.50 14.71 -11.63
N TYR A 128 13.47 14.57 -10.81
CA TYR A 128 13.44 13.57 -9.76
C TYR A 128 13.01 12.23 -10.37
N CYS A 129 13.70 11.15 -10.04
CA CYS A 129 13.35 9.78 -10.41
C CYS A 129 13.66 8.88 -9.20
N SER A 130 12.62 8.54 -8.43
CA SER A 130 12.74 7.74 -7.20
C SER A 130 13.31 6.35 -7.46
N GLY A 131 14.24 5.89 -6.62
CA GLY A 131 14.69 4.48 -6.62
C GLY A 131 13.70 3.49 -6.01
N MET A 132 12.64 4.00 -5.39
CA MET A 132 11.54 3.22 -4.79
C MET A 132 10.29 3.31 -5.65
N THR A 133 9.57 2.20 -5.81
CA THR A 133 8.30 2.20 -6.54
C THR A 133 7.12 2.60 -5.66
N ILE A 134 6.14 3.24 -6.29
CA ILE A 134 4.83 3.51 -5.69
C ILE A 134 3.73 2.86 -6.53
N LYS A 135 2.56 2.63 -5.93
CA LYS A 135 1.37 2.27 -6.68
C LYS A 135 1.08 3.38 -7.69
N ASN A 136 0.81 3.02 -8.94
CA ASN A 136 0.59 3.96 -10.02
C ASN A 136 -0.62 4.88 -9.69
N PRO A 137 -0.40 6.18 -9.44
CA PRO A 137 -1.46 7.10 -9.06
C PRO A 137 -2.42 7.40 -10.22
N ASP A 138 -1.95 7.24 -11.45
CA ASP A 138 -2.74 7.47 -12.66
C ASP A 138 -3.63 6.26 -13.01
N LEU A 139 -3.41 5.12 -12.36
CA LEU A 139 -4.20 3.91 -12.54
C LEU A 139 -5.23 3.76 -11.42
N GLY A 140 -6.44 4.28 -11.65
CA GLY A 140 -7.56 4.11 -10.73
C GLY A 140 -7.94 2.64 -10.52
N ILE A 141 -8.50 2.30 -9.35
CA ILE A 141 -8.80 0.92 -8.93
C ILE A 141 -9.64 0.15 -9.98
N VAL A 142 -10.63 0.80 -10.58
CA VAL A 142 -11.47 0.19 -11.63
C VAL A 142 -10.66 -0.12 -12.90
N ALA A 143 -9.77 0.79 -13.29
CA ALA A 143 -8.90 0.59 -14.45
C ALA A 143 -7.87 -0.52 -14.16
N GLU A 144 -7.24 -0.50 -12.99
CA GLU A 144 -6.31 -1.55 -12.54
C GLU A 144 -6.94 -2.94 -12.60
N VAL A 145 -8.08 -3.11 -11.93
CA VAL A 145 -8.80 -4.39 -11.87
C VAL A 145 -9.23 -4.84 -13.27
N SER A 146 -9.77 -3.92 -14.08
CA SER A 146 -10.23 -4.28 -15.41
C SER A 146 -9.08 -4.70 -16.32
N GLN A 147 -7.98 -3.94 -16.36
CA GLN A 147 -6.81 -4.28 -17.15
C GLN A 147 -6.15 -5.60 -16.69
N LEU A 148 -6.12 -5.88 -15.39
CA LEU A 148 -5.59 -7.14 -14.87
C LEU A 148 -6.43 -8.35 -15.30
N VAL A 149 -7.77 -8.22 -15.24
CA VAL A 149 -8.68 -9.26 -15.76
C VAL A 149 -8.44 -9.44 -17.26
N LEU A 150 -8.42 -8.37 -18.05
CA LEU A 150 -8.21 -8.46 -19.50
C LEU A 150 -6.86 -9.06 -19.87
N ASN A 151 -5.81 -8.71 -19.13
CA ASN A 151 -4.48 -9.27 -19.31
C ASN A 151 -4.44 -10.79 -19.06
N LEU A 152 -5.14 -11.29 -18.04
CA LEU A 152 -5.24 -12.74 -17.80
C LEU A 152 -5.81 -13.49 -19.02
N PHE A 153 -6.69 -12.85 -19.77
CA PHE A 153 -7.27 -13.39 -21.01
C PHE A 153 -6.47 -13.02 -22.27
N GLY A 154 -5.32 -12.35 -22.16
CA GLY A 154 -4.52 -11.93 -23.32
C GLY A 154 -5.21 -10.90 -24.21
N LEU A 155 -6.15 -10.13 -23.63
CA LEU A 155 -6.92 -9.08 -24.31
C LEU A 155 -6.35 -7.68 -24.03
N TYR A 156 -5.37 -7.57 -23.13
CA TYR A 156 -4.71 -6.33 -22.77
C TYR A 156 -3.26 -6.61 -22.36
N ASP A 157 -2.40 -5.60 -22.54
CA ASP A 157 -1.03 -5.66 -22.04
C ASP A 157 -0.99 -5.70 -20.52
N LYS A 158 0.15 -6.10 -19.96
CA LYS A 158 0.32 -6.15 -18.51
C LYS A 158 0.15 -4.73 -17.94
N PRO A 159 -0.82 -4.47 -17.05
CA PRO A 159 -1.03 -3.14 -16.50
C PRO A 159 0.16 -2.73 -15.63
N GLN A 160 0.61 -1.49 -15.76
CA GLN A 160 1.64 -0.89 -14.91
C GLN A 160 1.01 -0.42 -13.60
N THR A 161 0.85 -1.32 -12.64
CA THR A 161 0.21 -1.04 -11.34
C THR A 161 1.17 -0.41 -10.32
N TRP A 162 2.47 -0.55 -10.55
CA TRP A 162 3.53 0.15 -9.81
C TRP A 162 4.44 0.90 -10.77
N ILE A 163 4.97 2.05 -10.36
CA ILE A 163 5.91 2.84 -11.15
C ILE A 163 7.05 3.34 -10.29
N TYR A 164 8.19 3.63 -10.91
CA TYR A 164 9.18 4.54 -10.36
C TYR A 164 8.64 5.97 -10.58
N PRO A 165 8.20 6.69 -9.52
CA PRO A 165 7.67 8.02 -9.71
C PRO A 165 8.77 8.98 -10.14
N PHE A 166 8.47 9.79 -11.14
CA PHE A 166 9.37 10.82 -11.64
C PHE A 166 8.64 12.13 -11.88
N LYS A 167 9.39 13.24 -11.84
CA LYS A 167 8.84 14.58 -12.05
C LYS A 167 9.92 15.56 -12.53
N GLU A 168 9.61 16.36 -13.54
CA GLU A 168 10.42 17.53 -13.93
C GLU A 168 10.39 18.55 -12.78
N VAL A 169 11.57 19.03 -12.38
CA VAL A 169 11.72 20.00 -11.28
C VAL A 169 12.54 21.20 -11.74
N ALA A 170 12.59 22.26 -10.92
CA ALA A 170 13.48 23.39 -11.15
C ALA A 170 14.94 22.92 -11.24
N ASN A 171 15.78 23.63 -11.99
CA ASN A 171 17.18 23.24 -12.18
C ASN A 171 17.93 23.27 -10.83
N ILE A 172 18.58 22.16 -10.49
CA ILE A 172 19.23 21.95 -9.19
C ILE A 172 20.73 21.97 -9.39
N GLN A 173 21.42 22.81 -8.63
CA GLN A 173 22.88 22.90 -8.69
C GLN A 173 23.58 22.10 -7.60
N GLN A 174 22.91 21.79 -6.48
CA GLN A 174 23.53 21.06 -5.38
C GLN A 174 22.50 20.21 -4.59
N SER A 175 22.87 18.95 -4.33
CA SER A 175 22.13 18.08 -3.41
C SER A 175 22.55 18.33 -1.97
N SER A 176 21.59 18.23 -1.03
CA SER A 176 21.88 18.30 0.40
C SER A 176 22.32 16.94 0.93
N ASN A 177 23.15 16.91 1.97
CA ASN A 177 23.51 15.68 2.69
C ASN A 177 22.33 15.09 3.49
N MET A 178 21.17 15.76 3.49
CA MET A 178 19.95 15.24 4.11
C MET A 178 19.19 14.37 3.11
N ASN A 179 19.03 13.08 3.42
CA ASN A 179 18.37 12.08 2.56
C ASN A 179 17.10 12.62 1.87
N GLY A 180 17.12 12.62 0.53
CA GLY A 180 15.99 13.02 -0.32
C GLY A 180 15.77 14.53 -0.45
N LEU A 181 16.52 15.37 0.29
CA LEU A 181 16.45 16.82 0.19
C LEU A 181 17.48 17.36 -0.79
N VAL A 182 17.06 18.31 -1.60
CA VAL A 182 17.92 19.05 -2.52
C VAL A 182 17.51 20.51 -2.53
N THR A 183 18.49 21.37 -2.74
CA THR A 183 18.32 22.81 -2.70
C THR A 183 18.59 23.39 -4.07
N SER A 184 17.60 24.05 -4.64
CA SER A 184 17.79 24.97 -5.77
C SER A 184 17.90 26.40 -5.24
N GLN A 185 18.32 27.35 -6.08
CA GLN A 185 18.67 28.72 -5.69
C GLN A 185 17.60 29.39 -4.81
N ASN A 186 16.30 29.09 -5.04
CA ASN A 186 15.17 29.64 -4.28
C ASN A 186 14.20 28.59 -3.71
N GLN A 187 14.51 27.29 -3.80
CA GLN A 187 13.55 26.24 -3.44
C GLN A 187 14.23 25.07 -2.74
N VAL A 188 13.53 24.47 -1.78
CA VAL A 188 13.90 23.19 -1.20
C VAL A 188 12.93 22.14 -1.74
N LEU A 189 13.47 21.04 -2.27
CA LEU A 189 12.67 19.92 -2.73
C LEU A 189 12.97 18.71 -1.86
N LEU A 190 11.91 17.98 -1.46
CA LEU A 190 11.97 16.65 -0.87
C LEU A 190 11.31 15.66 -1.84
N ASN A 191 12.06 14.67 -2.32
CA ASN A 191 11.55 13.61 -3.20
C ASN A 191 10.76 14.15 -4.41
N GLY A 192 11.29 15.18 -5.07
CA GLY A 192 10.70 15.84 -6.23
C GLY A 192 9.58 16.84 -5.92
N GLN A 193 9.28 17.11 -4.64
CA GLN A 193 8.22 18.02 -4.23
C GLN A 193 8.75 19.21 -3.44
N GLU A 194 8.27 20.41 -3.75
CA GLU A 194 8.68 21.64 -3.07
C GLU A 194 8.18 21.68 -1.63
N LEU A 195 9.09 22.04 -0.71
CA LEU A 195 8.74 22.45 0.64
C LEU A 195 8.28 23.92 0.58
N PRO A 196 7.01 24.21 0.85
CA PRO A 196 6.47 25.54 0.67
C PRO A 196 7.11 26.53 1.66
N LYS A 197 7.60 27.66 1.15
CA LYS A 197 8.25 28.75 1.92
C LYS A 197 9.56 28.37 2.62
N ALA A 198 10.15 27.23 2.26
CA ALA A 198 11.34 26.73 2.95
C ALA A 198 12.56 27.61 2.72
N ASN A 199 13.29 27.88 3.80
CA ASN A 199 14.61 28.49 3.76
C ASN A 199 15.69 27.41 3.68
N ALA A 200 16.37 27.34 2.53
CA ALA A 200 17.42 26.35 2.28
C ALA A 200 18.64 26.50 3.22
N GLN A 201 18.97 27.73 3.62
CA GLN A 201 20.17 28.05 4.40
C GLN A 201 20.05 27.66 5.87
N SER A 202 18.82 27.62 6.40
CA SER A 202 18.54 27.28 7.80
C SER A 202 17.82 25.94 7.97
N LEU A 203 17.69 25.17 6.89
CA LEU A 203 17.04 23.86 6.91
C LEU A 203 17.81 22.86 7.78
N ARG A 204 17.12 22.23 8.71
CA ARG A 204 17.64 21.22 9.64
C ARG A 204 16.65 20.09 9.83
N LYS A 205 17.16 18.92 10.19
CA LYS A 205 16.33 17.84 10.74
C LYS A 205 16.07 18.11 12.22
N ILE A 206 14.85 17.80 12.67
CA ILE A 206 14.52 17.83 14.10
C ILE A 206 15.16 16.62 14.79
N ASN A 207 15.57 16.76 16.05
CA ASN A 207 16.13 15.67 16.83
C ASN A 207 15.04 14.66 17.20
N ARG A 208 15.28 13.39 16.89
CA ARG A 208 14.45 12.24 17.23
C ARG A 208 15.06 11.52 18.42
N LEU A 209 14.31 11.48 19.52
CA LEU A 209 14.70 10.85 20.78
C LEU A 209 14.15 9.43 20.87
N TYR A 210 14.97 8.53 21.40
CA TYR A 210 14.65 7.13 21.67
C TYR A 210 14.55 6.86 23.17
N ALA A 211 13.91 5.74 23.53
CA ALA A 211 13.71 5.36 24.93
C ALA A 211 15.02 5.06 25.68
N ASP A 212 16.08 4.68 24.95
CA ASP A 212 17.43 4.45 25.49
C ASP A 212 18.26 5.74 25.66
N GLY A 213 17.69 6.90 25.32
CA GLY A 213 18.35 8.20 25.36
C GLY A 213 19.15 8.53 24.10
N ASP A 214 19.20 7.63 23.10
CA ASP A 214 19.83 7.93 21.81
C ASP A 214 19.07 9.05 21.09
N THR A 215 19.82 9.86 20.34
CA THR A 215 19.29 10.98 19.57
C THR A 215 19.77 10.87 18.14
N ARG A 216 18.82 10.83 17.20
CA ARG A 216 19.12 10.76 15.76
C ARG A 216 18.39 11.85 15.00
N PRO A 217 18.84 12.24 13.80
CA PRO A 217 18.05 13.11 12.94
C PRO A 217 16.72 12.45 12.56
N SER A 218 15.63 13.21 12.65
CA SER A 218 14.31 12.79 12.22
C SER A 218 14.29 12.35 10.75
N GLU A 219 13.45 11.36 10.45
CA GLU A 219 13.14 10.94 9.08
C GLU A 219 11.83 11.55 8.57
N VAL A 220 11.03 12.13 9.47
CA VAL A 220 9.72 12.69 9.17
C VAL A 220 9.72 14.21 9.22
N TYR A 221 10.39 14.82 10.20
CA TYR A 221 10.27 16.24 10.51
C TYR A 221 11.54 17.02 10.22
N THR A 222 11.36 18.15 9.55
CA THR A 222 12.40 19.15 9.28
C THR A 222 11.91 20.53 9.65
N ALA A 223 12.81 21.46 9.87
CA ALA A 223 12.48 22.85 10.14
C ALA A 223 13.52 23.78 9.51
N ASP A 224 13.16 25.04 9.32
CA ASP A 224 14.01 26.01 8.59
C ASP A 224 14.25 27.31 9.37
N GLY A 225 14.13 27.29 10.70
CA GLY A 225 14.23 28.49 11.54
C GLY A 225 12.95 29.34 11.61
N ARG A 226 11.93 29.06 10.79
CA ARG A 226 10.60 29.71 10.89
C ARG A 226 9.46 28.71 10.81
N HIS A 227 9.54 27.78 9.88
CA HIS A 227 8.54 26.79 9.53
C HIS A 227 8.99 25.40 9.95
N VAL A 228 8.01 24.53 10.19
CA VAL A 228 8.22 23.11 10.46
C VAL A 228 7.47 22.29 9.42
N TYR A 229 8.08 21.22 8.96
CA TYR A 229 7.55 20.36 7.91
C TYR A 229 7.48 18.91 8.40
N ALA A 230 6.34 18.26 8.14
CA ALA A 230 6.24 16.81 8.15
C ALA A 230 6.35 16.31 6.71
N LYS A 231 7.49 15.72 6.36
CA LYS A 231 7.89 15.41 4.99
C LYS A 231 7.78 16.67 4.12
N ASN A 232 6.90 16.66 3.14
CA ASN A 232 6.62 17.76 2.22
C ASN A 232 5.49 18.70 2.68
N THR A 233 4.92 18.49 3.87
CA THR A 233 3.75 19.24 4.35
C THR A 233 4.15 20.26 5.41
N LEU A 234 3.82 21.53 5.17
CA LEU A 234 4.00 22.60 6.16
C LEU A 234 3.03 22.41 7.34
N LEU A 235 3.57 22.41 8.54
CA LEU A 235 2.81 22.35 9.79
C LEU A 235 2.45 23.76 10.24
N ASN A 236 1.30 23.89 10.91
CA ASN A 236 0.86 25.16 11.49
C ASN A 236 1.49 25.40 12.88
N ILE A 237 2.82 25.42 12.91
CA ILE A 237 3.66 25.74 14.09
C ILE A 237 4.92 26.47 13.65
N MET A 238 5.49 27.23 14.58
CA MET A 238 6.76 27.92 14.36
C MET A 238 7.93 27.02 14.76
N ASP A 239 9.04 27.12 14.02
CA ASP A 239 10.28 26.46 14.43
C ASP A 239 10.77 27.01 15.78
N SER A 240 11.28 26.11 16.62
CA SER A 240 12.03 26.47 17.82
C SER A 240 13.10 25.42 18.11
N ALA A 241 14.18 25.84 18.78
CA ALA A 241 15.29 24.96 19.15
C ALA A 241 14.85 23.79 20.05
N ASP A 242 13.76 23.97 20.80
CA ASP A 242 13.25 22.99 21.76
C ASP A 242 12.42 21.88 21.10
N LEU A 243 12.05 22.02 19.82
CA LEU A 243 11.31 20.97 19.11
C LEU A 243 12.12 19.67 19.04
N TYR A 244 11.46 18.58 19.40
CA TYR A 244 12.00 17.23 19.25
C TYR A 244 10.88 16.30 18.81
N SER A 245 11.26 15.18 18.21
CA SER A 245 10.35 14.08 17.92
C SER A 245 10.68 12.85 18.76
N LEU A 246 9.70 11.96 18.92
CA LEU A 246 9.82 10.73 19.68
C LEU A 246 9.65 9.54 18.76
N ALA A 247 10.61 8.61 18.79
CA ALA A 247 10.48 7.28 18.20
C ALA A 247 9.96 6.32 19.27
N ILE A 248 8.78 5.75 19.05
CA ILE A 248 8.16 4.84 20.02
C ILE A 248 8.47 3.39 19.66
N ASP A 249 9.03 2.66 20.61
CA ASP A 249 9.42 1.27 20.41
C ASP A 249 8.20 0.37 20.15
N ALA A 250 8.36 -0.65 19.31
CA ALA A 250 7.32 -1.60 18.90
C ALA A 250 6.00 -0.99 18.36
N GLN A 251 5.98 0.31 18.03
CA GLN A 251 4.83 1.02 17.48
C GLN A 251 5.00 1.35 15.99
N ASN A 252 5.53 0.43 15.17
CA ASN A 252 5.75 0.63 13.72
C ASN A 252 6.58 1.88 13.36
N GLN A 253 7.45 2.34 14.27
CA GLN A 253 8.27 3.54 14.08
C GLN A 253 7.46 4.83 13.85
N ASP A 254 6.24 4.91 14.36
CA ASP A 254 5.50 6.18 14.40
C ASP A 254 6.35 7.24 15.10
N GLU A 255 6.53 8.37 14.43
CA GLU A 255 7.35 9.47 14.91
C GLU A 255 6.45 10.65 15.29
N TYR A 256 6.41 10.99 16.58
CA TYR A 256 5.58 12.07 17.10
C TYR A 256 6.41 13.32 17.32
N LEU A 257 6.04 14.44 16.72
CA LEU A 257 6.68 15.73 16.98
C LEU A 257 6.05 16.38 18.21
N ILE A 258 6.89 16.92 19.10
CA ILE A 258 6.49 17.56 20.35
C ILE A 258 6.87 19.03 20.31
N GLU A 259 5.92 19.89 20.65
CA GLU A 259 6.17 21.30 20.97
C GLU A 259 6.20 21.47 22.50
N PRO A 260 7.38 21.55 23.14
CA PRO A 260 7.46 21.40 24.60
C PRO A 260 6.78 22.52 25.39
N LYS A 261 6.72 23.73 24.81
CA LYS A 261 6.16 24.91 25.48
C LYS A 261 4.65 24.80 25.68
N SER A 262 3.92 24.26 24.70
CA SER A 262 2.47 24.09 24.75
C SER A 262 2.08 22.68 25.17
N GLY A 263 2.98 21.70 25.04
CA GLY A 263 2.66 20.28 25.15
C GLY A 263 1.87 19.76 23.96
N MET A 264 1.89 20.46 22.82
CA MET A 264 1.23 20.00 21.59
C MET A 264 1.98 18.82 20.97
N VAL A 265 1.21 17.92 20.37
CA VAL A 265 1.70 16.70 19.75
C VAL A 265 1.20 16.61 18.31
N TYR A 266 2.09 16.22 17.41
CA TYR A 266 1.82 16.05 15.99
C TYR A 266 2.25 14.65 15.55
N LEU A 267 1.48 14.05 14.65
CA LEU A 267 1.81 12.78 14.00
C LEU A 267 1.66 12.97 12.49
N ASN A 268 2.78 12.88 11.76
CA ASN A 268 2.87 13.32 10.37
C ASN A 268 2.36 14.77 10.23
N ASN A 269 1.40 15.01 9.34
CA ASN A 269 0.79 16.32 9.13
C ASN A 269 -0.44 16.59 10.01
N PHE A 270 -0.75 15.70 10.96
CA PHE A 270 -1.92 15.80 11.83
C PHE A 270 -1.53 16.34 13.21
N SER A 271 -2.28 17.31 13.73
CA SER A 271 -2.11 17.82 15.11
C SER A 271 -3.17 17.24 16.04
N PHE A 272 -2.80 17.00 17.30
CA PHE A 272 -3.76 16.69 18.34
C PHE A 272 -4.65 17.91 18.62
N ASP A 273 -5.75 17.71 19.37
CA ASP A 273 -6.68 18.80 19.67
C ASP A 273 -6.09 19.73 20.75
N PRO A 274 -5.85 21.02 20.44
CA PRO A 274 -5.24 21.94 21.40
C PRO A 274 -6.08 22.18 22.66
N SER A 275 -7.39 21.90 22.64
CA SER A 275 -8.24 22.05 23.83
C SER A 275 -7.92 21.07 24.96
N HIS A 276 -7.20 19.98 24.66
CA HIS A 276 -6.73 19.00 25.64
C HIS A 276 -5.22 19.03 25.84
N ALA A 277 -4.52 20.04 25.32
CA ALA A 277 -3.12 20.26 25.66
C ALA A 277 -2.99 20.77 27.11
N PRO A 278 -1.85 20.54 27.80
CA PRO A 278 -0.65 19.85 27.31
C PRO A 278 -0.80 18.33 27.32
N TYR A 279 -0.24 17.68 26.29
CA TYR A 279 -0.11 16.24 26.22
C TYR A 279 1.27 15.79 26.70
N ARG A 280 1.31 14.69 27.46
CA ARG A 280 2.54 14.02 27.89
C ARG A 280 2.47 12.56 27.50
N ILE A 281 3.51 12.04 26.88
CA ILE A 281 3.57 10.60 26.59
C ILE A 281 3.56 9.80 27.90
N LEU A 282 2.80 8.70 27.93
CA LEU A 282 2.74 7.82 29.10
C LEU A 282 4.01 6.96 29.22
N SER A 283 4.47 6.36 28.11
CA SER A 283 5.72 5.60 28.02
C SER A 283 6.23 5.59 26.58
N MET A 284 7.56 5.54 26.42
CA MET A 284 8.23 5.37 25.12
C MET A 284 8.42 3.89 24.72
N HIS A 285 8.11 2.97 25.63
CA HIS A 285 8.17 1.53 25.39
C HIS A 285 6.83 1.02 24.85
N GLY A 286 6.87 -0.01 24.00
CA GLY A 286 5.66 -0.52 23.35
C GLY A 286 5.53 -2.04 23.28
N ALA A 287 6.42 -2.81 23.91
CA ALA A 287 6.45 -4.27 23.81
C ALA A 287 5.10 -4.94 24.16
N HIS A 288 4.41 -4.43 25.19
CA HIS A 288 3.06 -4.84 25.60
C HIS A 288 2.03 -3.73 25.39
N ALA A 289 2.17 -2.95 24.30
CA ALA A 289 1.18 -1.96 23.90
C ALA A 289 0.87 -2.06 22.40
N ASN A 290 -0.41 -1.89 22.05
CA ASN A 290 -0.88 -1.77 20.66
C ASN A 290 -1.04 -0.30 20.23
N HIS A 291 -1.02 0.64 21.18
CA HIS A 291 -1.23 2.06 20.96
C HIS A 291 -0.26 2.87 21.81
N THR A 292 0.27 3.96 21.26
CA THR A 292 0.94 5.01 22.06
C THR A 292 -0.11 5.81 22.83
N LEU A 293 0.07 5.92 24.15
CA LEU A 293 -0.87 6.61 25.04
C LEU A 293 -0.32 7.99 25.45
N TRP A 294 -1.18 9.00 25.37
CA TRP A 294 -0.91 10.39 25.70
C TRP A 294 -1.81 10.84 26.85
N LEU A 295 -1.21 11.38 27.90
CA LEU A 295 -1.88 11.92 29.07
C LEU A 295 -2.17 13.41 28.86
N SER A 296 -3.39 13.84 29.16
CA SER A 296 -3.83 15.23 29.31
C SER A 296 -4.36 15.46 30.73
N ASN A 297 -4.58 16.70 31.13
CA ASN A 297 -5.30 17.04 32.36
C ASN A 297 -6.67 16.34 32.48
N ASP A 298 -7.37 16.15 31.36
CA ASP A 298 -8.75 15.66 31.34
C ASP A 298 -8.89 14.22 30.80
N GLY A 299 -7.84 13.59 30.28
CA GLY A 299 -8.00 12.27 29.67
C GLY A 299 -6.73 11.57 29.22
N ILE A 300 -6.91 10.34 28.77
CA ILE A 300 -5.91 9.52 28.09
C ILE A 300 -6.30 9.44 26.63
N TYR A 301 -5.38 9.73 25.73
CA TYR A 301 -5.60 9.83 24.30
C TYR A 301 -4.69 8.87 23.52
N PHE A 302 -5.15 8.44 22.36
CA PHE A 302 -4.36 7.63 21.43
C PHE A 302 -4.74 7.94 19.99
N TYR A 303 -3.82 7.70 19.06
CA TYR A 303 -4.12 7.79 17.63
C TYR A 303 -4.69 6.45 17.13
N ASP A 304 -5.95 6.45 16.70
CA ASP A 304 -6.57 5.31 16.05
C ASP A 304 -6.10 5.26 14.59
N ARG A 305 -5.31 4.24 14.25
CA ARG A 305 -4.73 4.07 12.91
C ARG A 305 -5.74 3.61 11.86
N GLU A 306 -6.82 2.96 12.28
CA GLU A 306 -7.88 2.51 11.36
C GLU A 306 -8.71 3.72 10.92
N ASP A 307 -9.18 4.50 11.89
CA ASP A 307 -10.01 5.69 11.63
C ASP A 307 -9.19 6.95 11.33
N LYS A 308 -7.86 6.88 11.48
CA LYS A 308 -6.88 7.96 11.29
C LYS A 308 -7.18 9.21 12.10
N LYS A 309 -7.59 9.05 13.36
CA LYS A 309 -8.00 10.14 14.26
C LYS A 309 -7.54 9.90 15.68
N VAL A 310 -7.27 10.98 16.41
CA VAL A 310 -7.04 10.90 17.86
C VAL A 310 -8.36 10.65 18.59
N ARG A 311 -8.34 9.71 19.53
CA ARG A 311 -9.50 9.34 20.36
C ARG A 311 -9.13 9.44 21.83
N ARG A 312 -10.10 9.85 22.63
CA ARG A 312 -10.05 9.72 24.09
C ARG A 312 -10.37 8.28 24.47
N ALA A 313 -9.46 7.64 25.21
CA ALA A 313 -9.61 6.29 25.75
C ALA A 313 -10.40 6.29 27.07
N ALA A 314 -10.02 7.15 28.00
CA ALA A 314 -10.59 7.23 29.35
C ALA A 314 -10.25 8.56 30.03
N ASP A 315 -10.77 8.76 31.24
CA ASP A 315 -10.28 9.79 32.16
C ASP A 315 -8.81 9.51 32.53
N ASN A 316 -8.04 10.55 32.84
CA ASN A 316 -6.65 10.38 33.23
C ASN A 316 -6.51 9.83 34.66
N VAL A 317 -6.33 8.51 34.76
CA VAL A 317 -6.11 7.81 36.03
C VAL A 317 -4.77 8.14 36.70
N PHE A 318 -3.81 8.69 35.95
CA PHE A 318 -2.48 9.06 36.44
C PHE A 318 -2.43 10.46 37.08
N ASN A 319 -3.45 11.31 36.90
CA ASN A 319 -3.44 12.67 37.48
C ASN A 319 -3.68 12.70 39.00
N LYS A 320 -4.17 11.60 39.58
CA LYS A 320 -4.54 11.55 41.01
C LYS A 320 -3.34 11.32 41.94
N SER A 321 -2.22 10.85 41.41
CA SER A 321 -1.02 10.48 42.18
C SER A 321 0.26 10.71 41.35
N ASN A 322 1.40 10.80 42.02
CA ASN A 322 2.70 10.93 41.37
C ASN A 322 3.25 9.58 40.90
N PHE A 323 2.65 9.01 39.86
CA PHE A 323 3.16 7.78 39.23
C PHE A 323 4.52 7.99 38.57
N THR A 324 5.42 7.05 38.79
CA THR A 324 6.73 6.96 38.13
C THR A 324 6.83 5.63 37.37
N GLU A 325 7.40 5.64 36.17
CA GLU A 325 7.68 4.41 35.42
C GLU A 325 8.91 3.74 36.04
N ILE A 326 8.70 2.71 36.86
CA ILE A 326 9.78 2.01 37.59
C ILE A 326 10.48 0.95 36.72
N ALA A 327 9.77 0.46 35.71
CA ALA A 327 10.25 -0.42 34.65
C ALA A 327 9.40 -0.15 33.40
N PRO A 328 9.86 -0.50 32.18
CA PRO A 328 9.08 -0.30 30.96
C PRO A 328 7.63 -0.77 31.09
N LEU A 329 6.70 0.14 30.83
CA LEU A 329 5.25 -0.06 30.90
C LEU A 329 4.68 -0.30 32.30
N ILE A 330 5.46 -0.08 33.37
CA ILE A 330 5.09 -0.37 34.76
C ILE A 330 5.26 0.88 35.62
N PHE A 331 4.18 1.34 36.21
CA PHE A 331 4.07 2.61 36.91
C PHE A 331 3.70 2.40 38.37
N PHE A 332 4.37 3.11 39.27
CA PHE A 332 4.11 3.02 40.70
C PHE A 332 4.06 4.41 41.34
N ASP A 333 3.09 4.63 42.23
CA ASP A 333 2.90 5.89 42.97
C ASP A 333 3.22 5.80 44.47
N GLY A 334 3.78 4.67 44.92
CA GLY A 334 4.00 4.38 46.35
C GLY A 334 2.95 3.48 46.98
N LYS A 335 1.77 3.32 46.36
CA LYS A 335 0.66 2.49 46.87
C LYS A 335 0.06 1.57 45.82
N THR A 336 -0.06 2.05 44.60
CA THR A 336 -0.73 1.41 43.47
C THR A 336 0.28 1.16 42.38
N LEU A 337 0.30 -0.07 41.85
CA LEU A 337 1.02 -0.40 40.63
C LEU A 337 0.03 -0.48 39.47
N LEU A 338 0.26 0.34 38.46
CA LEU A 338 -0.40 0.27 37.17
C LEU A 338 0.57 -0.27 36.12
N TYR A 339 0.08 -0.98 35.13
CA TYR A 339 0.92 -1.42 34.01
C TYR A 339 0.12 -1.50 32.71
N LEU A 340 0.80 -1.41 31.56
CA LEU A 340 0.16 -1.60 30.26
C LEU A 340 0.21 -3.06 29.84
N GLN A 341 -0.86 -3.54 29.22
CA GLN A 341 -0.88 -4.84 28.54
C GLN A 341 -1.61 -4.75 27.21
N ASP A 342 -1.12 -5.49 26.22
CA ASP A 342 -1.74 -5.57 24.93
C ASP A 342 -2.78 -6.70 24.90
N LYS A 343 -3.82 -6.54 24.08
CA LYS A 343 -4.85 -7.56 23.92
C LYS A 343 -5.40 -7.54 22.52
N GLN A 344 -5.62 -8.73 21.98
CA GLN A 344 -6.17 -8.93 20.65
C GLN A 344 -7.44 -9.77 20.74
N VAL A 345 -8.47 -9.37 20.00
CA VAL A 345 -9.70 -10.16 19.86
C VAL A 345 -9.80 -10.61 18.42
N TRP A 346 -9.82 -11.93 18.23
CA TRP A 346 -9.93 -12.59 16.93
C TRP A 346 -11.34 -13.14 16.75
N GLY A 347 -11.83 -13.12 15.52
CA GLY A 347 -13.11 -13.70 15.16
C GLY A 347 -13.03 -15.23 15.07
N GLY A 348 -14.18 -15.90 15.24
CA GLY A 348 -14.27 -17.35 15.15
C GLY A 348 -14.30 -17.87 13.71
N ASN A 349 -14.48 -19.19 13.53
CA ASN A 349 -14.39 -19.87 12.23
C ASN A 349 -15.25 -19.28 11.10
N LYS A 350 -16.44 -18.75 11.42
CA LYS A 350 -17.34 -18.15 10.40
C LYS A 350 -16.91 -16.76 9.95
N ASN A 351 -16.11 -16.08 10.77
CA ASN A 351 -15.65 -14.73 10.49
C ASN A 351 -14.23 -14.55 11.03
N PRO A 352 -13.25 -15.26 10.43
CA PRO A 352 -11.88 -15.27 10.92
C PRO A 352 -11.23 -13.88 10.75
N GLY A 353 -10.12 -13.68 11.46
CA GLY A 353 -9.34 -12.44 11.40
C GLY A 353 -9.46 -11.58 12.65
N LEU A 354 -8.54 -10.64 12.76
CA LEU A 354 -8.42 -9.74 13.90
C LEU A 354 -9.59 -8.75 13.90
N LYS A 355 -10.37 -8.72 14.98
CA LYS A 355 -11.55 -7.85 15.14
C LYS A 355 -11.24 -6.58 15.91
N SER A 356 -10.34 -6.65 16.88
CA SER A 356 -9.85 -5.46 17.57
C SER A 356 -8.52 -5.71 18.24
N ARG A 357 -7.78 -4.62 18.44
CA ARG A 357 -6.64 -4.56 19.35
C ARG A 357 -6.92 -3.53 20.43
N SER A 358 -6.41 -3.78 21.64
CA SER A 358 -6.48 -2.84 22.75
C SER A 358 -5.15 -2.74 23.49
N THR A 359 -4.94 -1.60 24.13
CA THR A 359 -3.94 -1.39 25.18
C THR A 359 -4.70 -1.14 26.46
N GLU A 360 -4.63 -2.08 27.38
CA GLU A 360 -5.29 -2.03 28.68
C GLU A 360 -4.31 -1.45 29.71
N ILE A 361 -4.80 -0.52 30.53
CA ILE A 361 -4.14 -0.08 31.75
C ILE A 361 -4.73 -0.92 32.88
N LEU A 362 -3.89 -1.72 33.51
CA LEU A 362 -4.27 -2.66 34.56
C LEU A 362 -3.70 -2.20 35.89
N GLN A 363 -4.50 -2.33 36.94
CA GLN A 363 -4.06 -2.19 38.32
C GLN A 363 -3.80 -3.57 38.91
N LEU A 364 -2.60 -3.76 39.47
CA LEU A 364 -2.26 -4.98 40.18
C LEU A 364 -3.09 -5.11 41.48
N ASP A 365 -3.81 -6.22 41.61
CA ASP A 365 -4.70 -6.54 42.75
C ASP A 365 -4.09 -7.66 43.60
N GLU A 366 -2.87 -7.41 44.07
CA GLU A 366 -2.10 -8.29 44.95
C GLU A 366 -1.65 -7.51 46.20
N PRO A 367 -1.50 -8.16 47.36
CA PRO A 367 -1.03 -7.48 48.57
C PRO A 367 0.38 -6.91 48.39
N MET A 368 0.51 -5.58 48.39
CA MET A 368 1.80 -4.90 48.38
C MET A 368 2.22 -4.60 49.81
N THR A 369 3.15 -5.40 50.34
CA THR A 369 3.59 -5.31 51.75
C THR A 369 4.93 -4.60 51.92
N GLY A 370 5.62 -4.27 50.84
CA GLY A 370 6.91 -3.57 50.87
C GLY A 370 7.10 -2.53 49.76
N GLN A 371 8.29 -1.95 49.71
CA GLN A 371 8.75 -1.12 48.60
C GLN A 371 9.19 -2.00 47.43
N TRP A 372 8.96 -1.55 46.19
CA TRP A 372 9.45 -2.25 45.01
C TRP A 372 10.97 -2.14 44.92
N LYS A 373 11.65 -3.29 44.85
CA LYS A 373 13.10 -3.38 44.73
C LYS A 373 13.48 -4.20 43.50
N LYS A 374 14.30 -3.64 42.62
CA LYS A 374 14.89 -4.36 41.50
C LYS A 374 15.91 -5.37 42.02
N ILE A 375 15.78 -6.63 41.63
CA ILE A 375 16.69 -7.72 41.97
C ILE A 375 17.78 -7.86 40.91
N GLY A 376 17.41 -7.79 39.63
CA GLY A 376 18.35 -7.89 38.52
C GLY A 376 17.67 -7.78 37.15
N ASP A 377 18.49 -7.64 36.12
CA ASP A 377 18.06 -7.69 34.72
C ASP A 377 18.10 -9.13 34.22
N VAL A 378 17.10 -9.53 33.45
CA VAL A 378 17.09 -10.79 32.68
C VAL A 378 17.55 -10.41 31.30
N ASN A 379 18.78 -10.79 30.93
CA ASN A 379 19.45 -10.43 29.67
C ASN A 379 19.03 -9.02 29.22
N TYR A 380 19.71 -7.96 29.68
CA TYR A 380 19.46 -6.49 29.57
C TYR A 380 18.39 -5.90 28.62
N ARG A 381 17.93 -6.60 27.59
CA ARG A 381 16.80 -6.31 26.70
C ARG A 381 15.52 -7.13 26.96
N TYR A 382 15.54 -8.20 27.75
CA TYR A 382 14.42 -9.16 27.82
C TYR A 382 13.44 -8.80 28.93
N GLY A 383 13.94 -8.41 30.09
CA GLY A 383 13.08 -8.05 31.21
C GLY A 383 13.84 -7.82 32.50
N GLN A 384 13.11 -7.71 33.59
CA GLN A 384 13.65 -7.40 34.90
C GLN A 384 12.97 -8.21 35.99
N VAL A 385 13.72 -8.62 37.00
CA VAL A 385 13.18 -9.25 38.20
C VAL A 385 13.06 -8.21 39.30
N TRP A 386 11.89 -8.16 39.91
CA TRP A 386 11.53 -7.21 40.96
C TRP A 386 10.89 -7.92 42.16
N GLN A 387 11.08 -7.35 43.35
CA GLN A 387 10.53 -7.88 44.59
C GLN A 387 9.67 -6.83 45.29
N ASN A 388 8.53 -7.28 45.83
CA ASN A 388 7.70 -6.53 46.77
C ASN A 388 7.38 -7.41 47.97
N GLY A 389 7.88 -7.04 49.15
CA GLY A 389 7.81 -7.90 50.33
C GLY A 389 8.51 -9.24 50.10
N SER A 390 7.80 -10.34 50.33
CA SER A 390 8.29 -11.71 50.04
C SER A 390 8.02 -12.18 48.61
N THR A 391 7.24 -11.43 47.81
CA THR A 391 6.82 -11.86 46.48
C THR A 391 7.78 -11.33 45.42
N THR A 392 8.12 -12.19 44.46
CA THR A 392 8.99 -11.84 43.34
C THR A 392 8.21 -11.87 42.03
N TYR A 393 8.50 -10.93 41.15
CA TYR A 393 7.87 -10.73 39.86
C TYR A 393 8.92 -10.63 38.77
N TYR A 394 8.58 -11.17 37.59
CA TYR A 394 9.29 -10.93 36.35
C TYR A 394 8.49 -9.94 35.50
N PHE A 395 9.12 -8.83 35.13
CA PHE A 395 8.59 -7.77 34.28
C PHE A 395 9.18 -7.93 32.88
N ASP A 396 8.34 -8.31 31.93
CA ASP A 396 8.76 -8.62 30.57
C ASP A 396 8.87 -7.36 29.70
N GLN A 397 9.89 -7.32 28.83
CA GLN A 397 10.15 -6.24 27.88
C GLN A 397 10.19 -6.73 26.42
N LEU A 398 10.03 -8.03 26.16
CA LEU A 398 10.04 -8.58 24.81
C LEU A 398 8.69 -8.44 24.11
N GLY A 399 7.59 -8.59 24.86
CA GLY A 399 6.26 -8.34 24.33
C GLY A 399 5.62 -9.53 23.63
N SER A 400 4.33 -9.33 23.28
CA SER A 400 3.52 -10.30 22.55
C SER A 400 4.08 -10.69 21.18
N GLY A 401 4.92 -9.84 20.57
CA GLY A 401 5.64 -10.16 19.33
C GLY A 401 6.61 -11.34 19.46
N GLN A 402 7.13 -11.61 20.66
CA GLN A 402 7.95 -12.77 20.98
C GLN A 402 7.14 -13.93 21.58
N SER A 403 5.81 -13.88 21.44
CA SER A 403 4.85 -14.84 22.02
C SER A 403 4.89 -14.90 23.56
N ILE A 404 5.33 -13.82 24.23
CA ILE A 404 5.23 -13.63 25.67
C ILE A 404 4.04 -12.72 25.92
N LYS A 405 3.00 -13.24 26.59
CA LYS A 405 1.65 -12.63 26.55
C LYS A 405 1.38 -11.63 27.66
N GLN A 406 2.13 -11.69 28.76
CA GLN A 406 1.88 -10.85 29.93
C GLN A 406 3.06 -9.92 30.16
N THR A 407 2.76 -8.69 30.59
CA THR A 407 3.78 -7.72 31.01
C THR A 407 4.39 -8.12 32.35
N ILE A 408 3.60 -8.74 33.22
CA ILE A 408 4.01 -9.14 34.58
C ILE A 408 3.70 -10.62 34.81
N TYR A 409 4.69 -11.34 35.33
CA TYR A 409 4.56 -12.69 35.85
C TYR A 409 4.97 -12.72 37.32
N LYS A 410 4.19 -13.42 38.15
CA LYS A 410 4.55 -13.72 39.55
C LYS A 410 5.39 -14.98 39.57
N ILE A 411 6.59 -14.93 40.15
CA ILE A 411 7.48 -16.09 40.28
C ILE A 411 7.00 -16.92 41.46
N VAL A 412 6.64 -18.19 41.19
CA VAL A 412 6.17 -19.15 42.19
C VAL A 412 7.32 -20.04 42.66
N ASP A 413 8.20 -20.42 41.74
CA ASP A 413 9.39 -21.23 42.02
C ASP A 413 10.63 -20.34 42.22
N PRO A 414 11.18 -20.23 43.44
CA PRO A 414 12.35 -19.38 43.70
C PRO A 414 13.61 -19.78 42.96
N THR A 415 13.74 -21.05 42.53
CA THR A 415 14.92 -21.53 41.79
C THR A 415 15.07 -20.82 40.44
N LEU A 416 13.96 -20.31 39.90
CA LEU A 416 13.90 -19.61 38.63
C LEU A 416 14.78 -18.34 38.61
N LEU A 417 15.04 -17.75 39.77
CA LEU A 417 15.92 -16.59 39.89
C LEU A 417 17.32 -16.84 39.32
N ALA A 418 17.87 -18.04 39.53
CA ALA A 418 19.20 -18.39 39.03
C ALA A 418 19.19 -18.54 37.48
N GLU A 419 18.13 -19.12 36.94
CA GLU A 419 17.95 -19.29 35.49
C GLU A 419 17.74 -17.95 34.78
N LEU A 420 16.88 -17.07 35.32
CA LEU A 420 16.63 -15.73 34.79
C LEU A 420 17.86 -14.82 34.89
N SER A 421 18.76 -15.08 35.84
CA SER A 421 20.02 -14.36 35.97
C SER A 421 21.11 -14.87 35.01
N ASN A 422 20.87 -15.94 34.25
CA ASN A 422 21.82 -16.44 33.27
C ASN A 422 21.96 -15.45 32.11
N PRO A 423 23.14 -14.87 31.86
CA PRO A 423 23.33 -13.89 30.79
C PRO A 423 23.11 -14.48 29.40
N ASN A 424 23.20 -15.82 29.26
CA ASN A 424 23.04 -16.53 27.99
C ASN A 424 21.61 -17.08 27.79
N ILE A 425 20.65 -16.72 28.65
CA ILE A 425 19.26 -17.14 28.47
C ILE A 425 18.74 -16.70 27.10
N ARG A 426 18.12 -17.63 26.37
CA ARG A 426 17.52 -17.37 25.06
C ARG A 426 16.04 -17.04 25.21
N THR A 427 15.49 -16.37 24.20
CA THR A 427 14.04 -16.11 24.12
C THR A 427 13.21 -17.40 24.13
N ASP A 428 13.71 -18.50 23.57
CA ASP A 428 13.04 -19.81 23.60
C ASP A 428 12.92 -20.36 25.03
N ASP A 429 14.03 -20.33 25.78
CA ASP A 429 14.08 -20.78 27.19
C ASP A 429 13.09 -19.96 28.04
N LEU A 430 13.07 -18.64 27.83
CA LEU A 430 12.16 -17.75 28.53
C LEU A 430 10.69 -18.05 28.20
N ARG A 431 10.35 -18.33 26.94
CA ARG A 431 8.98 -18.74 26.57
C ARG A 431 8.56 -20.04 27.27
N GLU A 432 9.46 -21.01 27.34
CA GLU A 432 9.21 -22.28 28.03
C GLU A 432 8.94 -22.03 29.53
N ILE A 433 9.84 -21.30 30.19
CA ILE A 433 9.71 -20.89 31.59
C ILE A 433 8.36 -20.21 31.84
N LEU A 434 8.00 -19.21 31.04
CA LEU A 434 6.80 -18.40 31.24
C LEU A 434 5.49 -19.11 30.88
N SER A 435 5.59 -20.27 30.20
CA SER A 435 4.47 -21.16 29.92
C SER A 435 4.29 -22.27 30.97
N SER A 436 5.29 -22.46 31.84
CA SER A 436 5.29 -23.47 32.90
C SER A 436 4.45 -23.05 34.12
N ASN A 437 4.20 -23.98 35.03
CA ASN A 437 3.57 -23.71 36.33
C ASN A 437 4.51 -23.04 37.36
N ARG A 438 5.75 -22.71 36.98
CA ARG A 438 6.75 -22.04 37.82
C ARG A 438 6.49 -20.55 37.97
N VAL A 439 5.61 -20.00 37.11
CA VAL A 439 5.10 -18.64 37.19
C VAL A 439 3.57 -18.63 37.21
N ALA A 440 3.00 -17.55 37.71
CA ALA A 440 1.56 -17.31 37.70
C ALA A 440 1.26 -15.92 37.15
N ILE A 441 0.07 -15.76 36.55
CA ILE A 441 -0.43 -14.44 36.15
C ILE A 441 -1.02 -13.79 37.41
N PRO A 442 -0.51 -12.63 37.86
CA PRO A 442 -1.04 -11.99 39.05
C PRO A 442 -2.44 -11.45 38.80
N LYS A 443 -3.26 -11.40 39.86
CA LYS A 443 -4.60 -10.83 39.76
C LYS A 443 -4.51 -9.33 39.47
N SER A 444 -5.28 -8.86 38.49
CA SER A 444 -5.30 -7.45 38.09
C SER A 444 -6.67 -7.02 37.59
N ASN A 445 -6.98 -5.73 37.74
CA ASN A 445 -8.25 -5.13 37.30
C ASN A 445 -7.98 -4.09 36.21
N VAL A 446 -8.74 -4.14 35.11
CA VAL A 446 -8.63 -3.12 34.05
C VAL A 446 -9.24 -1.81 34.53
N VAL A 447 -8.47 -0.73 34.53
CA VAL A 447 -8.92 0.61 34.96
C VAL A 447 -9.17 1.56 33.78
N ALA A 448 -8.54 1.31 32.63
CA ALA A 448 -8.75 2.04 31.39
C ALA A 448 -8.28 1.21 30.19
N PHE A 449 -8.75 1.53 28.98
CA PHE A 449 -8.23 0.90 27.76
C PHE A 449 -8.37 1.80 26.53
N ALA A 450 -7.38 1.77 25.64
CA ALA A 450 -7.48 2.25 24.27
C ALA A 450 -7.84 1.07 23.36
N LYS A 451 -8.73 1.27 22.37
CA LYS A 451 -9.20 0.18 21.50
C LYS A 451 -9.47 0.65 20.08
N THR A 452 -8.86 -0.03 19.12
CA THR A 452 -9.15 0.08 17.68
C THR A 452 -9.90 -1.17 17.21
N LYS A 453 -10.98 -0.97 16.45
CA LYS A 453 -11.80 -2.03 15.86
C LYS A 453 -11.57 -2.08 14.36
N TYR A 454 -11.48 -3.28 13.81
CA TYR A 454 -11.36 -3.48 12.37
C TYR A 454 -12.73 -3.82 11.78
N SER A 455 -13.10 -3.15 10.70
CA SER A 455 -14.34 -3.42 9.99
C SER A 455 -14.16 -4.59 9.02
N ASP A 456 -15.18 -5.43 8.88
CA ASP A 456 -15.22 -6.44 7.82
C ASP A 456 -15.54 -5.72 6.51
N GLY A 457 -14.53 -5.48 5.69
CA GLY A 457 -14.67 -4.74 4.44
C GLY A 457 -15.78 -5.30 3.53
N HIS A 458 -16.44 -4.42 2.78
CA HIS A 458 -17.47 -4.77 1.79
C HIS A 458 -16.87 -5.45 0.54
N ILE A 459 -16.19 -6.58 0.71
CA ILE A 459 -15.49 -7.34 -0.35
C ILE A 459 -16.43 -7.66 -1.52
N TRP A 460 -17.71 -7.93 -1.24
CA TRP A 460 -18.71 -8.25 -2.26
C TRP A 460 -18.96 -7.13 -3.26
N ALA A 461 -18.85 -5.86 -2.85
CA ALA A 461 -19.05 -4.71 -3.75
C ALA A 461 -17.98 -4.66 -4.86
N VAL A 462 -16.79 -5.22 -4.61
CA VAL A 462 -15.70 -5.33 -5.58
C VAL A 462 -15.78 -6.64 -6.36
N LEU A 463 -16.09 -7.76 -5.69
CA LEU A 463 -16.09 -9.09 -6.33
C LEU A 463 -17.10 -9.24 -7.47
N PHE A 464 -18.34 -8.75 -7.31
CA PHE A 464 -19.38 -8.92 -8.34
C PHE A 464 -18.98 -8.31 -9.70
N PRO A 465 -18.53 -7.03 -9.77
CA PRO A 465 -18.01 -6.45 -11.01
C PRO A 465 -16.83 -7.23 -11.63
N VAL A 466 -15.90 -7.71 -10.82
CA VAL A 466 -14.71 -8.45 -11.31
C VAL A 466 -15.13 -9.75 -11.98
N ILE A 467 -16.02 -10.51 -11.34
CA ILE A 467 -16.52 -11.78 -11.88
C ILE A 467 -17.27 -11.55 -13.19
N PHE A 468 -18.14 -10.53 -13.22
CA PHE A 468 -18.88 -10.19 -14.43
C PHE A 468 -17.95 -9.85 -15.60
N LEU A 469 -16.94 -9.01 -15.36
CA LEU A 469 -15.94 -8.67 -16.37
C LEU A 469 -15.12 -9.89 -16.80
N GLY A 470 -14.79 -10.78 -15.86
CA GLY A 470 -14.09 -12.03 -16.15
C GLY A 470 -14.89 -12.94 -17.08
N ILE A 471 -16.19 -13.11 -16.83
CA ILE A 471 -17.08 -13.90 -17.71
C ILE A 471 -17.12 -13.30 -19.11
N ILE A 472 -17.26 -11.98 -19.24
CA ILE A 472 -17.22 -11.30 -20.55
C ILE A 472 -15.88 -11.57 -21.25
N SER A 473 -14.77 -11.43 -20.53
CA SER A 473 -13.43 -11.64 -21.06
C SER A 473 -13.19 -13.08 -21.53
N LEU A 474 -13.74 -14.06 -20.80
CA LEU A 474 -13.75 -15.47 -21.21
C LEU A 474 -14.47 -15.66 -22.55
N VAL A 475 -15.66 -15.09 -22.70
CA VAL A 475 -16.42 -15.17 -23.96
C VAL A 475 -15.61 -14.57 -25.11
N PHE A 476 -15.02 -13.39 -24.92
CA PHE A 476 -14.14 -12.76 -25.91
C PHE A 476 -12.92 -13.62 -26.26
N TRP A 477 -12.27 -14.21 -25.26
CA TRP A 477 -11.13 -15.09 -25.47
C TRP A 477 -11.50 -16.36 -26.26
N ILE A 478 -12.61 -17.03 -25.91
CA ILE A 478 -13.12 -18.21 -26.63
C ILE A 478 -13.37 -17.84 -28.09
N MET A 479 -14.11 -16.76 -28.34
CA MET A 479 -14.38 -16.32 -29.71
C MET A 479 -13.08 -16.09 -30.49
N ARG A 480 -12.04 -15.51 -29.86
CA ARG A 480 -10.73 -15.27 -30.50
C ARG A 480 -10.03 -16.57 -30.87
N GLN A 481 -10.06 -17.59 -29.99
CA GLN A 481 -9.46 -18.90 -30.26
C GLN A 481 -10.10 -19.60 -31.46
N PHE A 482 -11.43 -19.51 -31.58
CA PHE A 482 -12.18 -20.11 -32.67
C PHE A 482 -12.30 -19.20 -33.91
N LYS A 483 -11.59 -18.06 -33.95
CA LYS A 483 -11.65 -17.05 -35.02
C LYS A 483 -13.08 -16.63 -35.37
N ILE A 484 -13.98 -16.64 -34.38
CA ILE A 484 -15.37 -16.24 -34.54
C ILE A 484 -15.38 -14.71 -34.59
N ASN A 485 -15.39 -14.15 -35.79
CA ASN A 485 -15.71 -12.74 -36.00
C ASN A 485 -17.21 -12.66 -36.33
N PRO A 486 -18.05 -12.17 -35.40
CA PRO A 486 -19.46 -12.01 -35.71
C PRO A 486 -19.62 -10.93 -36.78
N LYS A 487 -19.81 -11.36 -38.03
CA LYS A 487 -20.23 -10.45 -39.11
C LYS A 487 -21.50 -9.73 -38.64
N PRO A 488 -21.70 -8.43 -38.93
CA PRO A 488 -22.91 -7.72 -38.53
C PRO A 488 -24.20 -8.31 -39.11
N PHE A 489 -24.07 -9.07 -40.21
CA PHE A 489 -25.15 -9.76 -40.88
C PHE A 489 -24.63 -11.02 -41.57
N ASP A 490 -25.56 -11.90 -41.93
CA ASP A 490 -25.37 -13.07 -42.78
C ASP A 490 -26.43 -13.05 -43.88
N ILE A 491 -26.12 -13.63 -45.03
CA ILE A 491 -27.05 -13.74 -46.16
C ILE A 491 -27.25 -15.24 -46.44
N ASP A 492 -28.49 -15.71 -46.30
CA ASP A 492 -28.91 -17.02 -46.78
C ASP A 492 -29.62 -16.90 -48.15
N GLU A 493 -30.05 -18.02 -48.74
CA GLU A 493 -30.56 -18.07 -50.12
C GLU A 493 -31.65 -17.03 -50.44
N ASN A 494 -32.46 -16.61 -49.46
CA ASN A 494 -33.53 -15.63 -49.68
C ASN A 494 -33.63 -14.52 -48.63
N TYR A 495 -32.80 -14.53 -47.58
CA TYR A 495 -32.91 -13.62 -46.45
C TYR A 495 -31.56 -13.03 -46.03
N LEU A 496 -31.61 -11.78 -45.60
CA LEU A 496 -30.56 -11.14 -44.81
C LEU A 496 -30.91 -11.26 -43.33
N GLN A 497 -30.01 -11.83 -42.55
CA GLN A 497 -30.12 -11.93 -41.10
C GLN A 497 -29.08 -11.03 -40.44
N LEU A 498 -29.53 -10.01 -39.70
CA LEU A 498 -28.63 -9.23 -38.85
C LEU A 498 -28.19 -10.11 -37.67
N ASN A 499 -26.92 -10.12 -37.29
CA ASN A 499 -26.40 -10.95 -36.19
C ASN A 499 -26.52 -10.22 -34.85
N ASN A 500 -27.68 -10.35 -34.22
CA ASN A 500 -27.98 -9.88 -32.87
C ASN A 500 -28.97 -10.88 -32.20
N ILE A 501 -28.98 -10.94 -30.87
CA ILE A 501 -29.83 -11.83 -30.06
C ILE A 501 -31.34 -11.60 -30.34
N PHE A 502 -31.72 -10.47 -30.94
CA PHE A 502 -33.12 -10.05 -31.14
C PHE A 502 -33.51 -9.73 -32.59
N SER A 503 -32.65 -9.97 -33.58
CA SER A 503 -32.94 -9.62 -34.98
C SER A 503 -33.80 -10.66 -35.69
N LYS A 504 -34.72 -10.17 -36.55
CA LYS A 504 -35.54 -11.00 -37.45
C LYS A 504 -34.87 -11.11 -38.82
N LYS A 505 -35.06 -12.25 -39.50
CA LYS A 505 -34.69 -12.43 -40.92
C LYS A 505 -35.51 -11.48 -41.81
N ILE A 506 -34.87 -10.89 -42.82
CA ILE A 506 -35.49 -9.95 -43.78
C ILE A 506 -35.35 -10.54 -45.17
N ALA A 507 -36.45 -10.70 -45.90
CA ALA A 507 -36.38 -11.24 -47.26
C ALA A 507 -35.61 -10.27 -48.17
N LEU A 508 -34.67 -10.78 -48.97
CA LEU A 508 -33.86 -9.96 -49.87
C LEU A 508 -34.72 -9.17 -50.86
N ALA A 509 -35.84 -9.76 -51.30
CA ALA A 509 -36.82 -9.11 -52.19
C ALA A 509 -37.42 -7.82 -51.59
N ASP A 510 -37.51 -7.74 -50.26
CA ASP A 510 -38.08 -6.59 -49.53
C ASP A 510 -37.05 -5.50 -49.26
N ILE A 511 -35.76 -5.75 -49.49
CA ILE A 511 -34.68 -4.80 -49.19
C ILE A 511 -34.57 -3.77 -50.32
N ASN A 512 -34.51 -2.49 -49.94
CA ASN A 512 -34.17 -1.39 -50.84
C ASN A 512 -32.65 -1.14 -50.81
N CYS A 513 -32.10 -0.82 -49.63
CA CYS A 513 -30.67 -0.59 -49.44
C CYS A 513 -30.22 -1.00 -48.03
N VAL A 514 -28.93 -1.32 -47.89
CA VAL A 514 -28.25 -1.52 -46.60
C VAL A 514 -27.26 -0.38 -46.39
N TYR A 515 -27.32 0.28 -45.24
CA TYR A 515 -26.48 1.42 -44.88
C TYR A 515 -25.48 1.03 -43.81
N PHE A 516 -24.21 1.36 -44.06
CA PHE A 516 -23.13 1.27 -43.09
C PHE A 516 -22.66 2.68 -42.74
N THR A 517 -22.54 2.98 -41.44
CA THR A 517 -22.05 4.28 -40.94
C THR A 517 -21.07 4.05 -39.81
N LYS A 518 -20.06 4.91 -39.65
CA LYS A 518 -19.18 4.90 -38.47
C LYS A 518 -19.54 6.04 -37.53
N THR A 519 -19.47 5.80 -36.23
CA THR A 519 -19.75 6.79 -35.19
C THR A 519 -18.56 6.87 -34.24
N TYR A 520 -18.08 8.10 -33.96
CA TYR A 520 -17.04 8.33 -32.96
C TYR A 520 -17.59 8.15 -31.54
N MET A 521 -16.85 7.43 -30.70
CA MET A 521 -17.17 7.12 -29.31
C MET A 521 -16.18 7.86 -28.39
N PRO A 522 -16.59 8.97 -27.74
CA PRO A 522 -15.68 9.79 -26.94
C PRO A 522 -15.05 9.04 -25.75
N ARG A 523 -15.81 8.13 -25.13
CA ARG A 523 -15.35 7.37 -23.95
C ARG A 523 -14.27 6.34 -24.26
N SER A 524 -14.27 5.78 -25.47
CA SER A 524 -13.29 4.77 -25.91
C SER A 524 -12.26 5.32 -26.89
N ARG A 525 -12.29 6.63 -27.18
CA ARG A 525 -11.41 7.34 -28.12
C ARG A 525 -11.25 6.60 -29.47
N GLY A 526 -12.35 6.14 -30.05
CA GLY A 526 -12.33 5.41 -31.31
C GLY A 526 -13.69 5.35 -32.01
N TYR A 527 -13.82 4.55 -33.06
CA TYR A 527 -15.02 4.43 -33.89
C TYR A 527 -15.72 3.07 -33.74
N VAL A 528 -17.04 3.09 -33.89
CA VAL A 528 -17.90 1.90 -33.95
C VAL A 528 -18.76 1.98 -35.20
N GLY A 529 -18.93 0.85 -35.89
CA GLY A 529 -19.77 0.74 -37.08
C GLY A 529 -21.24 0.59 -36.72
N ARG A 530 -22.14 1.02 -37.61
CA ARG A 530 -23.58 0.89 -37.49
C ARG A 530 -24.17 0.42 -38.81
N ILE A 531 -25.01 -0.61 -38.76
CA ILE A 531 -25.74 -1.15 -39.91
C ILE A 531 -27.25 -0.88 -39.77
N CYS A 532 -27.88 -0.50 -40.87
CA CYS A 532 -29.33 -0.31 -40.98
C CYS A 532 -29.83 -0.81 -42.34
N VAL A 533 -30.99 -1.46 -42.38
CA VAL A 533 -31.61 -1.98 -43.60
C VAL A 533 -32.89 -1.18 -43.86
N HIS A 534 -32.98 -0.57 -45.04
CA HIS A 534 -34.18 0.07 -45.53
C HIS A 534 -34.95 -0.90 -46.44
N GLN A 535 -36.24 -1.07 -46.20
CA GLN A 535 -37.12 -1.92 -46.99
C GLN A 535 -37.91 -1.10 -48.03
N LYS A 536 -38.33 -1.76 -49.12
CA LYS A 536 -39.12 -1.14 -50.21
C LYS A 536 -40.47 -0.61 -49.75
N ASN A 537 -41.05 -1.20 -48.69
CA ASN A 537 -42.30 -0.76 -48.06
C ASN A 537 -42.12 0.48 -47.14
N GLY A 538 -40.94 1.09 -47.10
CA GLY A 538 -40.62 2.26 -46.27
C GLY A 538 -40.21 1.95 -44.82
N LYS A 539 -40.27 0.68 -44.38
CA LYS A 539 -39.79 0.28 -43.04
C LYS A 539 -38.27 0.28 -42.97
N LYS A 540 -37.73 0.56 -41.78
CA LYS A 540 -36.29 0.57 -41.49
C LYS A 540 -35.98 -0.26 -40.26
N THR A 541 -34.86 -0.95 -40.25
CA THR A 541 -34.38 -1.64 -39.04
C THR A 541 -33.79 -0.66 -38.04
N ARG A 542 -33.60 -1.09 -36.80
CA ARG A 542 -32.83 -0.32 -35.82
C ARG A 542 -31.35 -0.31 -36.22
N ASN A 543 -30.67 0.79 -35.94
CA ASN A 543 -29.22 0.88 -36.08
C ASN A 543 -28.56 -0.13 -35.13
N LEU A 544 -27.93 -1.16 -35.70
CA LEU A 544 -27.17 -2.14 -34.95
C LEU A 544 -25.69 -1.77 -34.98
N MET A 545 -25.05 -1.79 -33.81
CA MET A 545 -23.62 -1.51 -33.72
C MET A 545 -22.81 -2.77 -34.01
N PHE A 546 -21.70 -2.62 -34.72
CA PHE A 546 -20.70 -3.66 -34.96
C PHE A 546 -19.29 -3.10 -34.83
N GLN A 547 -18.31 -3.97 -34.64
CA GLN A 547 -16.90 -3.60 -34.59
C GLN A 547 -16.14 -4.24 -35.74
N ALA A 548 -15.08 -3.57 -36.22
CA ALA A 548 -14.22 -4.08 -37.28
C ALA A 548 -13.35 -5.26 -36.83
N LYS A 549 -13.05 -5.31 -35.53
CA LYS A 549 -12.33 -6.39 -34.88
C LYS A 549 -12.95 -6.67 -33.54
N MET A 550 -12.77 -7.89 -33.06
CA MET A 550 -13.31 -8.32 -31.78
C MET A 550 -12.46 -7.76 -30.63
N SER A 551 -12.85 -6.59 -30.14
CA SER A 551 -12.14 -5.83 -29.10
C SER A 551 -13.12 -5.26 -28.08
N LEU A 552 -12.65 -5.03 -26.86
CA LEU A 552 -13.39 -4.23 -25.88
C LEU A 552 -13.19 -2.72 -26.11
N PHE A 553 -12.19 -2.36 -26.92
CA PHE A 553 -11.88 -1.00 -27.31
C PHE A 553 -12.40 -0.72 -28.72
N ALA A 554 -12.80 0.53 -28.97
CA ALA A 554 -13.24 0.95 -30.29
C ALA A 554 -12.10 0.89 -31.31
N SER A 555 -12.44 0.64 -32.58
CA SER A 555 -11.46 0.57 -33.67
C SER A 555 -10.96 1.96 -34.05
N SER A 556 -9.81 2.04 -34.72
CA SER A 556 -9.39 3.30 -35.36
C SER A 556 -10.37 3.66 -36.50
N ALA A 557 -10.31 4.91 -36.96
CA ALA A 557 -11.12 5.34 -38.10
C ALA A 557 -10.79 4.53 -39.36
N GLU A 558 -9.51 4.34 -39.63
CA GLU A 558 -8.96 3.62 -40.79
C GLU A 558 -9.35 2.14 -40.77
N GLU A 559 -9.25 1.48 -39.61
CA GLU A 559 -9.67 0.08 -39.43
C GLU A 559 -11.16 -0.09 -39.73
N MET A 560 -11.99 0.85 -39.26
CA MET A 560 -13.44 0.79 -39.47
C MET A 560 -13.82 1.02 -40.93
N ASP A 561 -13.12 1.93 -41.62
CA ASP A 561 -13.35 2.21 -43.03
C ASP A 561 -12.99 1.00 -43.90
N ALA A 562 -11.81 0.40 -43.66
CA ALA A 562 -11.38 -0.79 -44.38
C ALA A 562 -12.39 -1.94 -44.23
N TYR A 563 -12.89 -2.16 -43.02
CA TYR A 563 -13.86 -3.21 -42.74
C TYR A 563 -15.25 -2.95 -43.36
N ILE A 564 -15.71 -1.69 -43.37
CA ILE A 564 -16.97 -1.33 -44.06
C ILE A 564 -16.84 -1.56 -45.56
N LEU A 565 -15.70 -1.22 -46.15
CA LEU A 565 -15.45 -1.42 -47.59
C LEU A 565 -15.51 -2.91 -47.97
N GLU A 566 -14.90 -3.78 -47.16
CA GLU A 566 -14.94 -5.24 -47.37
C GLU A 566 -16.39 -5.77 -47.39
N MET A 567 -17.25 -5.26 -46.51
CA MET A 567 -18.65 -5.68 -46.41
C MET A 567 -19.57 -5.16 -47.52
N GLN A 568 -19.14 -4.13 -48.28
CA GLN A 568 -19.88 -3.66 -49.45
C GLN A 568 -19.58 -4.48 -50.71
N ILE A 569 -18.52 -5.29 -50.68
CA ILE A 569 -18.07 -6.12 -51.81
C ILE A 569 -18.64 -7.55 -51.72
N CYS A 570 -19.05 -7.99 -50.52
CA CYS A 570 -19.86 -9.19 -50.28
C CYS A 570 -21.34 -8.95 -50.61
#